data_AF-A0A974BK32-F1
#
_entry.id   AF-A0A974BK32-F1
#
_cell.length_a   1.000
_cell.length_b   1.000
_cell.length_c   1.000
_cell.angle_alpha   90.00
_cell.angle_beta   90.00
_cell.angle_gamma   90.00
#
_symmetry.space_group_name_H-M   'P 1'
#
loop_
_entity.id
_entity.type
_entity.pdbx_description
1 polymer ?
#
loop_
_entity_poly.entity_id
_entity_poly.type
_entity_poly.pdbx_seq_one_letter_code
_entity_poly.pdbx_strand_id
1 'polypeptide(L)'
;MERKNILEKLGLIEKVENESQVNNSNEDIAEEQIAKTEIEKPQFTEVIKNKIQDDVKKAETEAETIVIGGDDSDPISVVKRKKLLKIDEIYRNFDILTEGINSLAIVESFQKALPDYLPTDVKRQSILNIIASSNVKVESLLRDGNDKLRCLNDFSEAFTKESNEVVSDFEKEIKRLNEKINNYKTAIDNMKKLHTEQDFTVKYEIEKINNILQFIEPEK
;
A
#
# COMPACT_ATOMS: atom_id res chain seq x y z
N MET A 1 32.36 12.59 25.32
CA MET A 1 31.14 11.81 25.02
C MET A 1 31.11 11.57 23.53
N GLU A 2 31.49 10.38 23.07
CA GLU A 2 31.58 10.07 21.64
C GLU A 2 30.20 10.05 20.98
N ARG A 3 30.09 10.62 19.77
CA ARG A 3 28.85 10.59 18.97
C ARG A 3 28.83 9.32 18.11
N LYS A 4 28.19 8.26 18.61
CA LYS A 4 27.94 7.04 17.82
C LYS A 4 27.09 7.34 16.58
N ASN A 5 27.48 6.79 15.44
CA ASN A 5 26.77 6.88 14.17
C ASN A 5 25.41 6.15 14.26
N ILE A 6 24.43 6.53 13.45
CA ILE A 6 23.08 5.94 13.45
C ILE A 6 23.13 4.44 13.18
N LEU A 7 24.04 4.00 12.31
CA LEU A 7 24.20 2.59 11.95
C LEU A 7 24.82 1.75 13.09
N GLU A 8 25.70 2.34 13.90
CA GLU A 8 26.23 1.71 15.14
C GLU A 8 25.15 1.61 16.22
N LYS A 9 24.28 2.64 16.34
CA LYS A 9 23.15 2.64 17.29
C LYS A 9 22.09 1.59 16.94
N LEU A 10 21.98 1.20 15.68
CA LEU A 10 21.07 0.18 15.18
C LEU A 10 21.69 -1.23 15.16
N GLY A 11 22.93 -1.39 15.62
CA GLY A 11 23.63 -2.69 15.64
C GLY A 11 23.96 -3.25 14.25
N LEU A 12 23.97 -2.41 13.22
CA LEU A 12 24.22 -2.82 11.84
C LEU A 12 25.72 -2.84 11.49
N ILE A 13 26.56 -2.15 12.26
CA ILE A 13 28.02 -2.05 12.08
C ILE A 13 28.68 -1.85 13.45
N GLU A 14 29.82 -2.50 13.68
CA GLU A 14 30.66 -2.28 14.87
C GLU A 14 31.84 -1.33 14.56
N LYS A 15 32.22 -0.51 15.54
CA LYS A 15 33.34 0.44 15.45
C LYS A 15 34.67 -0.35 15.55
N VAL A 16 35.41 -0.46 14.45
CA VAL A 16 36.76 -1.03 14.45
C VAL A 16 37.75 0.05 14.90
N GLU A 17 38.35 -0.13 16.07
CA GLU A 17 39.41 0.76 16.57
C GLU A 17 40.78 0.30 16.05
N ASN A 18 41.38 1.10 15.16
CA ASN A 18 42.74 0.89 14.64
C ASN A 18 43.63 2.10 14.98
N GLU A 19 44.23 2.07 16.17
CA GLU A 19 45.56 2.64 16.43
C GLU A 19 46.56 1.47 16.23
N SER A 20 47.76 1.53 15.63
CA SER A 20 48.66 2.60 15.15
C SER A 20 49.83 1.90 14.38
N GLN A 21 50.73 2.46 13.54
CA GLN A 21 51.18 3.84 13.25
C GLN A 21 51.65 4.03 11.76
N VAL A 22 51.31 5.19 11.16
CA VAL A 22 52.23 6.19 10.53
C VAL A 22 53.15 5.84 9.33
N ASN A 23 52.95 6.57 8.22
CA ASN A 23 53.89 7.51 7.55
C ASN A 23 53.16 8.11 6.32
N ASN A 24 52.83 9.42 6.25
CA ASN A 24 53.65 10.53 5.75
C ASN A 24 54.32 10.22 4.38
N SER A 25 54.18 11.01 3.30
CA SER A 25 54.09 12.48 3.25
C SER A 25 53.37 13.04 2.01
N ASN A 26 52.97 14.31 2.16
CA ASN A 26 52.45 15.30 1.22
C ASN A 26 53.04 15.38 -0.21
N GLU A 27 52.12 15.82 -1.11
CA GLU A 27 52.26 16.87 -2.14
C GLU A 27 53.24 16.76 -3.32
N ASP A 28 52.79 17.39 -4.42
CA ASP A 28 53.42 17.64 -5.72
C ASP A 28 53.82 16.44 -6.61
N ILE A 29 53.17 16.37 -7.79
CA ILE A 29 53.81 16.68 -9.07
C ILE A 29 52.75 16.96 -10.16
N ALA A 30 52.87 18.15 -10.74
CA ALA A 30 52.55 18.61 -12.09
C ALA A 30 51.26 18.18 -12.84
N GLU A 31 50.59 19.21 -13.36
CA GLU A 31 49.74 19.14 -14.55
C GLU A 31 50.53 18.63 -15.77
N GLU A 32 49.94 17.78 -16.60
CA GLU A 32 50.08 17.95 -18.06
C GLU A 32 48.79 17.53 -18.78
N GLN A 33 48.40 18.30 -19.80
CA GLN A 33 47.09 18.23 -20.42
C GLN A 33 47.15 17.69 -21.86
N ILE A 34 46.15 16.86 -22.20
CA ILE A 34 45.60 16.64 -23.56
C ILE A 34 46.50 15.92 -24.58
N ALA A 35 46.06 14.71 -24.96
CA ALA A 35 45.86 14.37 -26.36
C ALA A 35 44.62 13.49 -26.51
N LYS A 36 43.66 13.89 -27.36
CA LYS A 36 42.47 13.09 -27.68
C LYS A 36 42.82 12.00 -28.68
N THR A 37 42.27 10.80 -28.51
CA THR A 37 41.97 9.94 -29.66
C THR A 37 40.67 9.20 -29.38
N GLU A 38 39.70 9.37 -30.28
CA GLU A 38 38.40 8.71 -30.19
C GLU A 38 38.56 7.22 -30.51
N ILE A 39 37.96 6.36 -29.68
CA ILE A 39 37.73 4.95 -30.02
C ILE A 39 36.24 4.72 -29.92
N GLU A 40 35.64 4.34 -31.04
CA GLU A 40 34.19 4.26 -31.22
C GLU A 40 33.56 3.19 -30.31
N LYS A 41 32.44 3.53 -29.68
CA LYS A 41 31.59 2.53 -29.01
C LYS A 41 30.73 1.83 -30.06
N PRO A 42 30.76 0.49 -30.18
CA PRO A 42 29.82 -0.23 -31.04
C PRO A 42 28.39 -0.02 -30.53
N GLN A 43 27.49 0.35 -31.43
CA GLN A 43 26.09 0.66 -31.11
C GLN A 43 25.25 -0.62 -31.00
N PHE A 44 24.32 -0.67 -30.04
CA PHE A 44 23.34 -1.75 -29.92
C PHE A 44 21.99 -1.25 -29.39
N THR A 45 21.35 -0.32 -30.12
CA THR A 45 20.06 0.29 -29.73
C THR A 45 19.11 0.51 -30.91
N GLU A 46 18.91 -0.48 -31.78
CA GLU A 46 17.88 -0.43 -32.86
C GLU A 46 17.07 -1.73 -33.02
N VAL A 47 16.37 -2.18 -31.96
CA VAL A 47 15.18 -3.03 -32.11
C VAL A 47 14.13 -2.64 -31.07
N ILE A 48 12.85 -2.75 -31.41
CA ILE A 48 11.67 -2.50 -30.55
C ILE A 48 11.37 -1.01 -30.28
N LYS A 49 11.30 -0.22 -31.35
CA LYS A 49 10.17 0.71 -31.55
C LYS A 49 9.31 0.16 -32.68
N ASN A 50 7.98 0.28 -32.54
CA ASN A 50 6.88 -0.11 -33.45
C ASN A 50 6.06 -1.33 -33.00
N LYS A 51 5.01 -1.07 -32.20
CA LYS A 51 3.69 -1.73 -32.22
C LYS A 51 2.74 -1.13 -31.17
N ILE A 52 2.35 0.14 -31.36
CA ILE A 52 1.19 0.75 -30.68
C ILE A 52 0.49 1.68 -31.67
N GLN A 53 -0.48 1.16 -32.41
CA GLN A 53 -1.67 1.84 -32.94
C GLN A 53 -2.60 0.80 -33.57
N ASP A 54 -3.86 1.21 -33.80
CA ASP A 54 -5.01 0.41 -34.25
C ASP A 54 -5.54 -0.58 -33.18
N ASP A 55 -6.81 -0.56 -32.74
CA ASP A 55 -8.03 0.07 -33.26
C ASP A 55 -8.91 0.72 -32.17
N VAL A 56 -9.52 1.87 -32.47
CA VAL A 56 -10.73 2.39 -31.77
C VAL A 56 -11.64 3.13 -32.76
N LYS A 57 -12.84 2.58 -33.05
CA LYS A 57 -14.14 3.31 -33.17
C LYS A 57 -15.31 2.48 -33.73
N LYS A 58 -16.33 2.26 -32.88
CA LYS A 58 -17.77 2.58 -33.12
C LYS A 58 -18.57 2.25 -31.84
N ALA A 59 -19.17 3.26 -31.21
CA ALA A 59 -20.59 3.64 -31.35
C ALA A 59 -21.53 2.58 -30.75
N GLU A 60 -21.89 2.70 -29.47
CA GLU A 60 -23.04 3.47 -28.94
C GLU A 60 -24.37 2.67 -28.97
N THR A 61 -24.96 2.40 -27.80
CA THR A 61 -26.37 2.71 -27.44
C THR A 61 -26.57 2.49 -25.92
N GLU A 62 -27.39 3.37 -25.35
CA GLU A 62 -27.70 3.62 -23.94
C GLU A 62 -28.14 2.43 -23.06
N ALA A 63 -27.60 2.38 -21.83
CA ALA A 63 -28.35 2.04 -20.62
C ALA A 63 -27.64 2.67 -19.42
N GLU A 64 -28.33 3.52 -18.64
CA GLU A 64 -27.75 4.21 -17.49
C GLU A 64 -27.33 3.20 -16.38
N THR A 65 -26.05 2.88 -16.36
CA THR A 65 -25.38 2.35 -15.18
C THR A 65 -24.37 3.40 -14.73
N ILE A 66 -24.41 3.77 -13.44
CA ILE A 66 -23.43 4.69 -12.85
C ILE A 66 -22.11 3.93 -12.69
N VAL A 67 -21.38 3.82 -13.80
CA VAL A 67 -20.00 3.34 -13.82
C VAL A 67 -19.15 4.43 -13.19
N ILE A 68 -18.81 4.27 -11.91
CA ILE A 68 -17.75 5.05 -11.26
C ILE A 68 -16.40 4.54 -11.79
N GLY A 69 -16.15 4.81 -13.07
CA GLY A 69 -14.90 4.57 -13.77
C GLY A 69 -13.90 5.66 -13.42
N GLY A 70 -13.46 5.68 -12.16
CA GLY A 70 -12.29 6.45 -11.74
C GLY A 70 -11.03 5.62 -11.95
N ASP A 71 -10.10 6.13 -12.74
CA ASP A 71 -8.72 5.61 -12.80
C ASP A 71 -8.02 5.95 -11.47
N ASP A 72 -8.20 5.08 -10.48
CA ASP A 72 -7.59 5.19 -9.16
C ASP A 72 -6.31 4.38 -9.08
N SER A 73 -5.26 4.92 -9.69
CA SER A 73 -3.91 4.37 -9.63
C SER A 73 -3.29 4.40 -8.22
N ASP A 74 -3.90 5.11 -7.26
CA ASP A 74 -3.39 5.25 -5.89
C ASP A 74 -4.30 4.54 -4.85
N PRO A 75 -3.86 3.44 -4.22
CA PRO A 75 -4.64 2.74 -3.21
C PRO A 75 -4.92 3.59 -1.95
N ILE A 76 -4.10 4.61 -1.66
CA ILE A 76 -4.32 5.53 -0.53
C ILE A 76 -5.56 6.39 -0.79
N SER A 77 -5.70 6.90 -2.01
CA SER A 77 -6.86 7.68 -2.44
C SER A 77 -8.16 6.87 -2.43
N VAL A 78 -8.12 5.59 -2.82
CA VAL A 78 -9.27 4.67 -2.74
C VAL A 78 -9.82 4.57 -1.31
N VAL A 79 -8.95 4.28 -0.34
CA VAL A 79 -9.35 4.16 1.07
C VAL A 79 -9.79 5.52 1.62
N LYS A 80 -9.11 6.61 1.26
CA LYS A 80 -9.43 7.97 1.74
C LYS A 80 -10.82 8.47 1.34
N ARG A 81 -11.38 7.98 0.22
CA ARG A 81 -12.78 8.28 -0.17
C ARG A 81 -13.83 7.52 0.64
N LYS A 82 -13.47 6.43 1.32
CA LYS A 82 -14.38 5.71 2.23
C LYS A 82 -14.54 6.51 3.53
N LYS A 83 -15.59 7.33 3.58
CA LYS A 83 -15.95 8.12 4.77
C LYS A 83 -16.57 7.20 5.84
N LEU A 84 -16.12 7.35 7.08
CA LEU A 84 -16.81 6.78 8.25
C LEU A 84 -18.18 7.47 8.41
N LEU A 85 -19.26 6.69 8.33
CA LEU A 85 -20.63 7.18 8.52
C LEU A 85 -21.01 7.19 10.00
N LYS A 86 -21.79 8.20 10.41
CA LYS A 86 -22.46 8.21 11.72
C LYS A 86 -23.70 7.32 11.68
N ILE A 87 -24.16 6.85 12.84
CA ILE A 87 -25.39 6.06 12.99
C ILE A 87 -26.60 6.77 12.34
N ASP A 88 -26.75 8.09 12.53
CA ASP A 88 -27.84 8.87 11.91
C ASP A 88 -27.71 9.00 10.38
N GLU A 89 -26.51 8.84 9.82
CA GLU A 89 -26.28 8.80 8.38
C GLU A 89 -26.62 7.41 7.83
N ILE A 90 -26.29 6.35 8.57
CA ILE A 90 -26.67 4.97 8.25
C ILE A 90 -28.20 4.83 8.24
N TYR A 91 -28.90 5.26 9.29
CA TYR A 91 -30.37 5.20 9.31
C TYR A 91 -31.03 6.00 8.18
N ARG A 92 -30.49 7.18 7.83
CA ARG A 92 -30.97 7.95 6.67
C ARG A 92 -30.75 7.25 5.33
N ASN A 93 -29.64 6.54 5.16
CA ASN A 93 -29.38 5.77 3.93
C ASN A 93 -30.34 4.57 3.76
N PHE A 94 -30.98 4.11 4.85
CA PHE A 94 -31.96 3.02 4.86
C PHE A 94 -33.41 3.51 5.05
N ASP A 95 -33.66 4.83 4.96
CA ASP A 95 -34.97 5.48 5.17
C ASP A 95 -35.64 5.17 6.53
N ILE A 96 -34.82 4.99 7.58
CA ILE A 96 -35.28 4.72 8.94
C ILE A 96 -35.47 6.02 9.73
N LEU A 97 -36.68 6.22 10.24
CA LEU A 97 -37.03 7.33 11.12
C LEU A 97 -36.40 7.15 12.52
N THR A 98 -35.54 8.08 12.90
CA THR A 98 -34.83 8.07 14.20
C THR A 98 -35.64 8.72 15.32
N GLU A 99 -36.49 9.71 14.99
CA GLU A 99 -37.16 10.59 15.94
C GLU A 99 -38.67 10.34 16.07
N GLY A 100 -39.25 10.85 17.15
CA GLY A 100 -40.70 10.83 17.41
C GLY A 100 -41.16 9.79 18.43
N ILE A 101 -42.43 9.90 18.85
CA ILE A 101 -43.00 9.11 19.95
C ILE A 101 -43.15 7.60 19.63
N ASN A 102 -43.06 7.24 18.35
CA ASN A 102 -43.08 5.85 17.85
C ASN A 102 -41.67 5.25 17.65
N SER A 103 -40.60 6.00 17.94
CA SER A 103 -39.21 5.52 17.90
C SER A 103 -38.86 4.80 19.20
N LEU A 104 -38.14 3.68 19.11
CA LEU A 104 -37.67 2.89 20.26
C LEU A 104 -36.89 3.73 21.29
N ALA A 105 -36.25 4.83 20.86
CA ALA A 105 -35.54 5.77 21.74
C ALA A 105 -36.42 6.37 22.87
N ILE A 106 -37.75 6.38 22.72
CA ILE A 106 -38.66 6.79 23.79
C ILE A 106 -38.65 5.81 24.98
N VAL A 107 -38.44 4.51 24.71
CA VAL A 107 -38.37 3.46 25.74
C VAL A 107 -37.11 3.62 26.59
N GLU A 108 -35.97 3.93 25.96
CA GLU A 108 -34.73 4.28 26.65
C GLU A 108 -34.89 5.54 27.51
N SER A 109 -35.60 6.54 26.97
CA SER A 109 -35.91 7.79 27.70
C SER A 109 -36.75 7.53 28.94
N PHE A 110 -37.80 6.69 28.84
CA PHE A 110 -38.60 6.26 30.00
C PHE A 110 -37.78 5.42 30.98
N GLN A 111 -36.91 4.54 30.50
CA GLN A 111 -36.03 3.73 31.36
C GLN A 111 -35.08 4.59 32.18
N LYS A 112 -34.49 5.64 31.59
CA LYS A 112 -33.61 6.62 32.27
C LYS A 112 -34.37 7.56 33.22
N ALA A 113 -35.67 7.77 33.01
CA ALA A 113 -36.52 8.57 33.89
C ALA A 113 -36.96 7.80 35.17
N LEU A 114 -36.82 6.48 35.20
CA LEU A 114 -37.17 5.66 36.36
C LEU A 114 -35.98 5.49 37.32
N PRO A 115 -36.17 5.58 38.65
CA PRO A 115 -35.09 5.43 39.61
C PRO A 115 -34.37 4.08 39.54
N ASP A 116 -33.03 4.10 39.64
CA ASP A 116 -32.20 2.92 39.43
C ASP A 116 -32.45 1.78 40.42
N TYR A 117 -32.86 2.10 41.65
CA TYR A 117 -33.13 1.13 42.72
C TYR A 117 -34.43 0.32 42.54
N LEU A 118 -35.26 0.63 41.55
CA LEU A 118 -36.51 -0.12 41.31
C LEU A 118 -36.21 -1.54 40.77
N PRO A 119 -36.90 -2.59 41.26
CA PRO A 119 -36.82 -3.93 40.69
C PRO A 119 -37.19 -3.96 39.19
N THR A 120 -36.54 -4.84 38.43
CA THR A 120 -36.69 -4.93 36.96
C THR A 120 -38.15 -5.09 36.52
N ASP A 121 -38.93 -5.93 37.20
CA ASP A 121 -40.35 -6.14 36.87
C ASP A 121 -41.20 -4.89 37.11
N VAL A 122 -40.91 -4.14 38.18
CA VAL A 122 -41.56 -2.86 38.50
C VAL A 122 -41.19 -1.80 37.46
N LYS A 123 -39.92 -1.72 37.05
CA LYS A 123 -39.48 -0.84 35.95
C LYS A 123 -40.20 -1.20 34.64
N ARG A 124 -40.23 -2.48 34.27
CA ARG A 124 -40.88 -2.98 33.06
C ARG A 124 -42.37 -2.66 33.04
N GLN A 125 -43.09 -2.94 34.12
CA GLN A 125 -44.53 -2.64 34.20
C GLN A 125 -44.80 -1.13 34.15
N SER A 126 -43.95 -0.32 34.81
CA SER A 126 -44.06 1.14 34.76
C SER A 126 -43.88 1.68 33.35
N ILE A 127 -42.85 1.21 32.61
CA ILE A 127 -42.62 1.58 31.21
C ILE A 127 -43.82 1.18 30.33
N LEU A 128 -44.34 -0.04 30.47
CA LEU A 128 -45.52 -0.49 29.70
C LEU A 128 -46.76 0.36 29.99
N ASN A 129 -47.00 0.72 31.26
CA ASN A 129 -48.10 1.61 31.64
C ASN A 129 -47.95 3.02 31.03
N ILE A 130 -46.73 3.56 30.98
CA ILE A 130 -46.43 4.86 30.36
C ILE A 130 -46.66 4.80 28.84
N ILE A 131 -46.19 3.74 28.16
CA ILE A 131 -46.40 3.52 26.71
C ILE A 131 -47.89 3.44 26.39
N ALA A 132 -48.66 2.64 27.14
CA ALA A 132 -50.10 2.51 26.97
C ALA A 132 -50.84 3.83 27.18
N SER A 133 -50.44 4.62 28.20
CA SER A 133 -51.00 5.95 28.48
C SER A 133 -50.63 6.99 27.41
N SER A 134 -49.51 6.78 26.71
CA SER A 134 -49.03 7.67 25.64
C SER A 134 -49.67 7.39 24.27
N ASN A 135 -50.63 6.46 24.19
CA ASN A 135 -51.27 6.00 22.95
C ASN A 135 -50.28 5.43 21.91
N VAL A 136 -49.13 4.92 22.36
CA VAL A 136 -48.12 4.27 21.52
C VAL A 136 -48.32 2.75 21.55
N LYS A 137 -48.23 2.10 20.39
CA LYS A 137 -48.35 0.64 20.28
C LYS A 137 -46.99 -0.02 20.52
N VAL A 138 -46.94 -0.99 21.45
CA VAL A 138 -45.72 -1.76 21.76
C VAL A 138 -45.18 -2.47 20.52
N GLU A 139 -46.08 -2.97 19.67
CA GLU A 139 -45.75 -3.64 18.41
C GLU A 139 -45.06 -2.69 17.41
N SER A 140 -45.40 -1.39 17.43
CA SER A 140 -44.75 -0.40 16.59
C SER A 140 -43.32 -0.12 17.05
N LEU A 141 -43.11 -0.02 18.37
CA LEU A 141 -41.78 0.17 18.97
C LEU A 141 -40.90 -1.06 18.75
N LEU A 142 -41.47 -2.26 18.85
CA LEU A 142 -40.76 -3.52 18.59
C LEU A 142 -40.40 -3.66 17.10
N ARG A 143 -41.28 -3.23 16.19
CA ARG A 143 -40.98 -3.20 14.75
C ARG A 143 -39.85 -2.21 14.44
N ASP A 144 -39.95 -0.97 14.92
CA ASP A 144 -38.91 0.05 14.79
C ASP A 144 -37.54 -0.44 15.32
N GLY A 145 -37.53 -1.13 16.46
CA GLY A 145 -36.32 -1.75 17.00
C GLY A 145 -35.74 -2.85 16.11
N ASN A 146 -36.57 -3.73 15.57
CA ASN A 146 -36.13 -4.79 14.65
C ASN A 146 -35.65 -4.23 13.32
N ASP A 147 -36.32 -3.21 12.77
CA ASP A 147 -35.94 -2.53 11.54
C ASP A 147 -34.57 -1.83 11.71
N LYS A 148 -34.35 -1.16 12.85
CA LYS A 148 -33.06 -0.55 13.23
C LYS A 148 -31.94 -1.59 13.40
N LEU A 149 -32.20 -2.69 14.11
CA LEU A 149 -31.23 -3.77 14.29
C LEU A 149 -30.86 -4.40 12.94
N ARG A 150 -31.85 -4.65 12.08
CA ARG A 150 -31.61 -5.18 10.73
C ARG A 150 -30.76 -4.23 9.90
N CYS A 151 -31.10 -2.95 9.83
CA CYS A 151 -30.32 -1.96 9.09
C CYS A 151 -28.86 -1.90 9.54
N LEU A 152 -28.59 -1.92 10.85
CA LEU A 152 -27.23 -1.91 11.37
C LEU A 152 -26.45 -3.19 11.02
N ASN A 153 -27.11 -4.36 11.05
CA ASN A 153 -26.51 -5.63 10.64
C ASN A 153 -26.24 -5.67 9.13
N ASP A 154 -27.24 -5.34 8.30
CA ASP A 154 -27.15 -5.30 6.84
C ASP A 154 -26.03 -4.33 6.39
N PHE A 155 -25.92 -3.16 7.03
CA PHE A 155 -24.83 -2.21 6.80
C PHE A 155 -23.46 -2.77 7.24
N SER A 156 -23.39 -3.37 8.42
CA SER A 156 -22.14 -3.94 8.96
C SER A 156 -21.60 -5.06 8.07
N GLU A 157 -22.47 -5.96 7.59
CA GLU A 157 -22.09 -7.04 6.67
C GLU A 157 -21.61 -6.48 5.33
N ALA A 158 -22.37 -5.55 4.72
CA ALA A 158 -22.00 -4.93 3.45
C ALA A 158 -20.65 -4.18 3.52
N PHE A 159 -20.45 -3.38 4.58
CA PHE A 159 -19.20 -2.64 4.78
C PHE A 159 -18.01 -3.57 5.05
N THR A 160 -18.21 -4.65 5.82
CA THR A 160 -17.18 -5.67 6.08
C THR A 160 -16.79 -6.39 4.80
N LYS A 161 -17.78 -6.80 3.99
CA LYS A 161 -17.55 -7.45 2.70
C LYS A 161 -16.76 -6.56 1.76
N GLU A 162 -17.21 -5.32 1.54
CA GLU A 162 -16.53 -4.36 0.65
C GLU A 162 -15.09 -4.06 1.13
N SER A 163 -14.89 -3.89 2.44
CA SER A 163 -13.56 -3.67 3.02
C SER A 163 -12.63 -4.86 2.78
N ASN A 164 -13.13 -6.09 2.95
CA ASN A 164 -12.35 -7.31 2.73
C ASN A 164 -12.02 -7.52 1.24
N GLU A 165 -12.93 -7.17 0.33
CA GLU A 165 -12.68 -7.21 -1.12
C GLU A 165 -11.53 -6.25 -1.51
N VAL A 166 -11.60 -4.99 -1.06
CA VAL A 166 -10.55 -3.97 -1.30
C VAL A 166 -9.20 -4.40 -0.71
N VAL A 167 -9.19 -4.92 0.52
CA VAL A 167 -7.96 -5.44 1.15
C VAL A 167 -7.38 -6.60 0.35
N SER A 168 -8.22 -7.56 -0.07
CA SER A 168 -7.78 -8.72 -0.84
C SER A 168 -7.17 -8.34 -2.19
N ASP A 169 -7.72 -7.32 -2.86
CA ASP A 169 -7.18 -6.84 -4.13
C ASP A 169 -5.82 -6.13 -3.97
N PHE A 170 -5.64 -5.36 -2.89
CA PHE A 170 -4.33 -4.80 -2.55
C PHE A 170 -3.31 -5.90 -2.17
N GLU A 171 -3.71 -6.94 -1.44
CA GLU A 171 -2.83 -8.08 -1.12
C GLU A 171 -2.39 -8.85 -2.38
N LYS A 172 -3.29 -9.08 -3.33
CA LYS A 172 -2.97 -9.69 -4.64
C LYS A 172 -1.95 -8.84 -5.40
N GLU A 173 -2.14 -7.53 -5.44
CA GLU A 173 -1.23 -6.62 -6.16
C GLU A 173 0.14 -6.54 -5.48
N ILE A 174 0.20 -6.47 -4.15
CA ILE A 174 1.44 -6.57 -3.36
C ILE A 174 2.18 -7.87 -3.69
N LYS A 175 1.47 -9.01 -3.77
CA LYS A 175 2.09 -10.30 -4.13
C LYS A 175 2.67 -10.26 -5.56
N ARG A 176 1.90 -9.77 -6.53
CA ARG A 176 2.32 -9.65 -7.94
C ARG A 176 3.55 -8.76 -8.10
N LEU A 177 3.61 -7.63 -7.39
CA LEU A 177 4.75 -6.72 -7.39
C LEU A 177 5.99 -7.37 -6.74
N ASN A 178 5.82 -8.11 -5.64
CA ASN A 178 6.93 -8.83 -5.00
C ASN A 178 7.49 -9.95 -5.89
N GLU A 179 6.65 -10.70 -6.60
CA GLU A 179 7.09 -11.67 -7.61
C GLU A 179 7.91 -10.99 -8.72
N LYS A 180 7.45 -9.83 -9.21
CA LYS A 180 8.19 -9.04 -10.21
C LYS A 180 9.53 -8.53 -9.69
N ILE A 181 9.59 -8.07 -8.43
CA ILE A 181 10.83 -7.65 -7.76
C ILE A 181 11.81 -8.81 -7.65
N ASN A 182 11.35 -10.01 -7.26
CA ASN A 182 12.20 -11.19 -7.14
C ASN A 182 12.74 -11.64 -8.50
N ASN A 183 11.91 -11.64 -9.56
CA ASN A 183 12.35 -11.94 -10.92
C ASN A 183 13.46 -10.98 -11.39
N TYR A 184 13.34 -9.67 -11.11
CA TYR A 184 14.41 -8.72 -11.43
C TYR A 184 15.68 -8.91 -10.60
N LYS A 185 15.58 -9.27 -9.31
CA LYS A 185 16.76 -9.62 -8.49
C LYS A 185 17.52 -10.80 -9.09
N THR A 186 16.81 -11.88 -9.45
CA THR A 186 17.42 -13.05 -10.10
C THR A 186 18.06 -12.70 -11.45
N ALA A 187 17.42 -11.85 -12.26
CA ALA A 187 18.00 -11.38 -13.52
C ALA A 187 19.28 -10.55 -13.31
N ILE A 188 19.31 -9.67 -12.30
CA ILE A 188 20.49 -8.88 -11.92
C ILE A 188 21.63 -9.80 -11.47
N ASP A 189 21.36 -10.79 -10.62
CA ASP A 189 22.41 -11.68 -10.11
C ASP A 189 22.95 -12.63 -11.18
N ASN A 190 22.11 -13.08 -12.12
CA ASN A 190 22.56 -13.82 -13.30
C ASN A 190 23.45 -12.94 -14.20
N MET A 191 23.08 -11.68 -14.42
CA MET A 191 23.89 -10.73 -15.21
C MET A 191 25.25 -10.44 -14.55
N LYS A 192 25.29 -10.29 -13.22
CA LYS A 192 26.56 -10.13 -12.47
C LYS A 192 27.49 -11.33 -12.64
N LYS A 193 26.96 -12.55 -12.59
CA LYS A 193 27.74 -13.79 -12.81
C LYS A 193 28.31 -13.82 -14.23
N LEU A 194 27.47 -13.63 -15.24
CA LEU A 194 27.88 -13.59 -16.64
C LEU A 194 28.96 -12.52 -16.90
N HIS A 195 28.77 -11.31 -16.36
CA HIS A 195 29.77 -10.24 -16.43
C HIS A 195 31.10 -10.67 -15.82
N THR A 196 31.07 -11.35 -14.67
CA THR A 196 32.28 -11.81 -13.96
C THR A 196 33.02 -12.89 -14.75
N GLU A 197 32.30 -13.87 -15.30
CA GLU A 197 32.86 -14.93 -16.15
C GLU A 197 33.47 -14.35 -17.45
N GLN A 198 32.78 -13.37 -18.07
CA GLN A 198 33.26 -12.69 -19.27
C GLN A 198 34.50 -11.83 -18.99
N ASP A 199 34.52 -11.10 -17.87
CA ASP A 199 35.67 -10.29 -17.43
C ASP A 199 36.92 -11.15 -17.17
N PHE A 200 36.78 -12.30 -16.50
CA PHE A 200 37.88 -13.26 -16.34
C PHE A 200 38.38 -13.80 -17.69
N THR A 201 37.47 -14.16 -18.60
CA THR A 201 37.82 -14.68 -19.92
C THR A 201 38.60 -13.65 -20.76
N VAL A 202 38.16 -12.39 -20.72
CA VAL A 202 38.83 -11.28 -21.43
C VAL A 202 40.19 -10.96 -20.81
N LYS A 203 40.28 -10.89 -19.48
CA LYS A 203 41.57 -10.67 -18.77
C LYS A 203 42.60 -11.74 -19.09
N TYR A 204 42.21 -13.01 -19.09
CA TYR A 204 43.10 -14.12 -19.43
C TYR A 204 43.66 -13.98 -20.87
N GLU A 205 42.83 -13.65 -21.84
CA GLU A 205 43.29 -13.47 -23.22
C GLU A 205 44.17 -12.21 -23.38
N ILE A 206 43.88 -11.13 -22.65
CA ILE A 206 44.74 -9.93 -22.58
C ILE A 206 46.13 -10.28 -22.02
N GLU A 207 46.20 -10.99 -20.89
CA GLU A 207 47.47 -11.43 -20.30
C GLU A 207 48.26 -12.34 -21.25
N LYS A 208 47.58 -13.30 -21.88
CA LYS A 208 48.16 -14.19 -22.89
C LYS A 208 48.72 -13.42 -24.10
N ILE A 209 47.99 -12.44 -24.62
CA ILE A 209 48.47 -11.58 -25.73
C ILE A 209 49.67 -10.74 -25.26
N ASN A 210 49.61 -10.12 -24.08
CA ASN A 210 50.71 -9.33 -23.54
C ASN A 210 52.00 -10.17 -23.38
N ASN A 211 51.88 -11.41 -22.89
CA ASN A 211 53.03 -12.33 -22.77
C ASN A 211 53.62 -12.69 -24.15
N ILE A 212 52.78 -12.87 -25.18
CA ILE A 212 53.24 -13.11 -26.56
C ILE A 212 53.94 -11.86 -27.13
N LEU A 213 53.42 -10.66 -26.87
CA LEU A 213 54.03 -9.41 -27.31
C LEU A 213 55.40 -9.19 -26.64
N GLN A 214 55.49 -9.36 -25.32
CA GLN A 214 56.76 -9.28 -24.58
C GLN A 214 57.81 -10.30 -25.06
N PHE A 215 57.38 -11.48 -25.52
CA PHE A 215 58.29 -12.49 -26.06
C PHE A 215 58.80 -12.15 -27.48
N ILE A 216 58.04 -11.36 -28.25
CA ILE A 216 58.40 -10.97 -29.63
C ILE A 216 59.13 -9.61 -29.66
N GLU A 217 58.95 -8.76 -28.65
CA GLU A 217 59.75 -7.54 -28.51
C GLU A 217 61.23 -7.89 -28.34
N PRO A 218 62.13 -7.37 -29.21
CA PRO A 218 63.56 -7.64 -29.08
C PRO A 218 64.13 -6.94 -27.85
N GLU A 219 64.93 -7.65 -27.05
CA GLU A 219 65.73 -7.04 -25.98
C GLU A 219 66.59 -5.89 -26.55
N LYS A 220 66.64 -4.77 -25.84
CA LYS A 220 67.41 -3.56 -26.19
C LYS A 220 68.81 -3.59 -25.60
#